data_AF-A0A954N5T3-F1
#
_entry.id   AF-A0A954N5T3-F1
#
_cell.length_a   1.000
_cell.length_b   1.000
_cell.length_c   1.000
_cell.angle_alpha   90.00
_cell.angle_beta   90.00
_cell.angle_gamma   90.00
#
_symmetry.space_group_name_H-M   'P 1'
#
loop_
_entity.id
_entity.type
_entity.pdbx_description
1 polymer ?
#
loop_
_entity_poly.entity_id
_entity_poly.type
_entity_poly.pdbx_seq_one_letter_code
_entity_poly.pdbx_strand_id
1 'polypeptide(L)'
;MRSVNFSLKFCLVLLLLCSGLSLVRLSAQEESEETGKPAEIPPPKNSPLVTEPKSADELMDAISFTLEISRLDATKIYLQQFLALKLDEQELSRLRRKHGPSLYLRLANIKQLQPESLQLLELSNEAFAKQVGDPEQIRMRVREL
;
A
#
# COMPACT_ATOMS: atom_id res chain seq x y z
N MET A 1 -19.74 -58.07 5.28
CA MET A 1 -21.07 -57.42 5.37
C MET A 1 -20.90 -56.23 6.32
N ARG A 2 -21.06 -54.94 5.99
CA ARG A 2 -21.85 -54.21 5.00
C ARG A 2 -21.02 -53.10 4.36
N SER A 3 -21.16 -52.99 3.05
CA SER A 3 -20.56 -52.02 2.15
C SER A 3 -21.37 -50.71 2.16
N VAL A 4 -20.65 -49.59 2.21
CA VAL A 4 -20.77 -48.41 1.33
C VAL A 4 -22.19 -48.13 0.82
N ASN A 5 -23.01 -47.42 1.62
CA ASN A 5 -24.35 -46.96 1.23
C ASN A 5 -24.66 -45.55 1.75
N PHE A 6 -23.66 -44.67 1.78
CA PHE A 6 -23.86 -43.26 2.16
C PHE A 6 -23.54 -42.26 1.03
N SER A 7 -22.91 -42.71 -0.06
CA SER A 7 -22.40 -41.83 -1.12
C SER A 7 -23.31 -41.68 -2.36
N LEU A 8 -24.55 -42.16 -2.32
CA LEU A 8 -25.42 -42.24 -3.52
C LEU A 8 -26.73 -41.42 -3.42
N LYS A 9 -27.03 -40.82 -2.26
CA LYS A 9 -28.25 -40.01 -2.07
C LYS A 9 -28.05 -38.51 -2.27
N PHE A 10 -26.80 -38.03 -2.33
CA PHE A 10 -26.51 -36.61 -2.57
C PHE A 10 -26.45 -36.24 -4.05
N CYS A 11 -26.40 -37.22 -4.96
CA CYS A 11 -26.29 -36.98 -6.40
C CYS A 11 -27.66 -36.79 -7.09
N LEU A 12 -28.78 -37.10 -6.43
CA LEU A 12 -30.11 -37.10 -7.07
C LEU A 12 -30.94 -35.82 -6.82
N VAL A 13 -30.45 -34.89 -6.00
CA VAL A 13 -31.13 -33.60 -5.71
C VAL A 13 -30.63 -32.47 -6.63
N LEU A 14 -29.61 -32.74 -7.46
CA LEU A 14 -28.92 -31.72 -8.28
C LEU A 14 -29.48 -31.55 -9.70
N LEU A 15 -30.59 -32.19 -10.10
CA LEU A 15 -30.93 -32.32 -11.53
C LEU A 15 -32.36 -31.98 -11.96
N LEU A 16 -33.22 -31.37 -11.12
CA LEU A 16 -34.64 -31.27 -11.52
C LEU A 16 -35.46 -30.08 -11.01
N LEU A 17 -34.90 -28.89 -10.76
CA LEU A 17 -35.72 -27.75 -10.29
C LEU A 17 -35.36 -26.32 -10.74
N CYS A 18 -34.51 -26.11 -11.75
CA CYS A 18 -34.22 -24.74 -12.24
C CYS A 18 -34.33 -24.56 -13.76
N SER A 19 -35.22 -25.32 -14.41
CA SER A 19 -35.82 -24.92 -15.69
C SER A 19 -36.95 -23.93 -15.40
N GLY A 20 -36.61 -22.66 -15.25
CA GLY A 20 -37.55 -21.56 -15.05
C GLY A 20 -37.06 -20.30 -15.75
N LEU A 21 -37.55 -20.10 -16.98
CA LEU A 21 -37.41 -18.90 -17.81
C LEU A 21 -37.60 -17.60 -17.00
N SER A 22 -36.63 -16.69 -17.10
CA SER A 22 -36.91 -15.24 -17.10
C SER A 22 -35.84 -14.51 -17.90
N LEU A 23 -36.29 -14.09 -19.08
CA LEU A 23 -35.74 -13.01 -19.90
C LEU A 23 -35.53 -11.75 -19.05
N VAL A 24 -34.29 -11.39 -18.73
CA VAL A 24 -33.97 -10.04 -18.26
C VAL A 24 -32.64 -9.58 -18.87
N ARG A 25 -32.80 -8.64 -19.80
CA ARG A 25 -31.89 -7.55 -20.20
C ARG A 25 -30.42 -7.93 -20.46
N LEU A 26 -30.14 -8.02 -21.75
CA LEU A 26 -28.90 -7.57 -22.37
C LEU A 26 -28.59 -6.14 -21.89
N SER A 27 -27.88 -6.01 -20.77
CA SER A 27 -27.09 -4.82 -20.50
C SER A 27 -25.87 -4.94 -21.38
N ALA A 28 -25.87 -4.20 -22.48
CA ALA A 28 -24.65 -3.84 -23.18
C ALA A 28 -23.75 -3.17 -22.14
N GLN A 29 -22.85 -3.97 -21.56
CA GLN A 29 -21.70 -3.45 -20.85
C GLN A 29 -20.81 -2.94 -21.96
N GLU A 30 -20.88 -1.63 -22.21
CA GLU A 30 -19.75 -0.92 -22.79
C GLU A 30 -18.57 -1.17 -21.87
N GLU A 31 -17.84 -2.23 -22.17
CA GLU A 31 -16.46 -2.44 -21.76
C GLU A 31 -15.66 -1.34 -22.48
N SER A 32 -15.74 -0.12 -21.93
CA SER A 32 -14.66 0.83 -22.08
C SER A 32 -13.46 0.20 -21.37
N GLU A 33 -12.62 -0.45 -22.16
CA GLU A 33 -11.20 -0.63 -21.86
C GLU A 33 -10.56 0.76 -21.69
N GLU A 34 -10.82 1.41 -20.55
CA GLU A 34 -10.00 2.51 -20.10
C GLU A 34 -8.77 1.87 -19.46
N THR A 35 -7.72 1.72 -20.27
CA THR A 35 -6.39 1.25 -19.88
C THR A 35 -6.01 1.84 -18.52
N GLY A 36 -6.12 1.01 -17.48
CA GLY A 36 -5.97 1.40 -16.09
C GLY A 36 -4.54 1.79 -15.75
N LYS A 37 -4.22 3.07 -15.89
CA LYS A 37 -3.14 3.69 -15.12
C LYS A 37 -3.69 3.87 -13.70
N PRO A 38 -2.99 3.44 -12.63
CA PRO A 38 -3.39 3.76 -11.26
C PRO A 38 -3.67 5.26 -11.15
N ALA A 39 -4.83 5.62 -10.61
CA ALA A 39 -5.20 7.02 -10.45
C ALA A 39 -4.14 7.72 -9.59
N GLU A 40 -3.46 8.69 -10.19
CA GLU A 40 -2.43 9.50 -9.55
C GLU A 40 -3.11 10.40 -8.50
N ILE A 41 -2.67 10.32 -7.25
CA ILE A 41 -3.24 11.12 -6.17
C ILE A 41 -2.85 12.59 -6.41
N PRO A 42 -3.81 13.51 -6.57
CA PRO A 42 -3.51 14.89 -6.92
C PRO A 42 -2.74 15.59 -5.78
N PRO A 43 -1.92 16.60 -6.09
CA PRO A 43 -1.22 17.39 -5.07
C PRO A 43 -2.20 18.17 -4.19
N PRO A 44 -1.78 18.62 -2.99
CA PRO A 44 -2.61 19.41 -2.11
C PRO A 44 -3.04 20.73 -2.76
N LYS A 45 -4.34 21.05 -2.66
CA LYS A 45 -4.98 22.22 -3.31
C LYS A 45 -4.29 23.56 -3.01
N ASN A 46 -3.70 23.71 -1.83
CA ASN A 46 -2.91 24.87 -1.40
C ASN A 46 -1.55 24.38 -0.88
N SER A 47 -0.77 23.82 -1.80
CA SER A 47 0.59 23.34 -1.53
C SER A 47 1.48 24.48 -1.01
N PRO A 48 2.22 24.26 0.08
CA PRO A 48 3.23 25.20 0.55
C PRO A 48 4.55 25.08 -0.22
N LEU A 49 4.67 24.14 -1.16
CA LEU A 49 5.89 23.88 -1.93
C LEU A 49 5.94 24.72 -3.21
N VAL A 50 7.15 25.13 -3.60
CA VAL A 50 7.40 25.83 -4.87
C VAL A 50 7.28 24.88 -6.06
N THR A 51 7.64 23.61 -5.86
CA THR A 51 7.58 22.56 -6.88
C THR A 51 7.03 21.30 -6.25
N GLU A 52 6.07 20.66 -6.93
CA GLU A 52 5.47 19.44 -6.43
C GLU A 52 6.44 18.25 -6.52
N PRO A 53 6.56 17.46 -5.46
CA PRO A 53 7.42 16.29 -5.41
C PRO A 53 6.87 15.18 -6.31
N LYS A 54 7.76 14.45 -6.98
CA LYS A 54 7.39 13.32 -7.86
C LYS A 54 8.14 12.04 -7.53
N SER A 55 9.32 12.16 -6.94
CA SER A 55 10.12 11.01 -6.50
C SER A 55 9.87 10.66 -5.04
N ALA A 56 10.25 9.44 -4.66
CA ALA A 56 10.18 8.98 -3.27
C ALA A 56 10.98 9.88 -2.31
N ASP A 57 12.18 10.33 -2.71
CA ASP A 57 13.00 11.24 -1.91
C ASP A 57 12.32 12.59 -1.72
N GLU A 58 11.84 13.21 -2.81
CA GLU A 58 11.16 14.51 -2.75
C GLU A 58 9.88 14.44 -1.93
N LEU A 59 9.13 13.32 -2.01
CA LEU A 59 7.93 13.11 -1.22
C LEU A 59 8.24 12.99 0.28
N MET A 60 9.32 12.29 0.65
CA MET A 60 9.75 12.22 2.06
C MET A 60 10.25 13.57 2.57
N ASP A 61 10.97 14.34 1.73
CA ASP A 61 11.38 15.70 2.03
C ASP A 61 10.14 16.61 2.23
N ALA A 62 9.14 16.50 1.36
CA ALA A 62 7.87 17.22 1.46
C ALA A 62 7.07 16.85 2.71
N ILE A 63 7.00 15.56 3.07
CA ILE A 63 6.35 15.07 4.29
C ILE A 63 7.03 15.68 5.52
N SER A 64 8.37 15.66 5.58
CA SER A 64 9.11 16.27 6.69
C SER A 64 8.85 17.77 6.79
N PHE A 65 8.95 18.49 5.67
CA PHE A 65 8.75 19.93 5.62
C PHE A 65 7.33 20.34 6.03
N THR A 66 6.31 19.70 5.44
CA THR A 66 4.91 20.01 5.75
C THR A 66 4.54 19.68 7.20
N LEU A 67 5.15 18.64 7.76
CA LEU A 67 5.02 18.32 9.18
C LEU A 67 5.63 19.43 10.05
N GLU A 68 6.83 19.92 9.71
CA GLU A 68 7.51 20.98 10.45
C GLU A 68 6.72 22.29 10.50
N ILE A 69 6.06 22.67 9.40
CA ILE A 69 5.18 23.84 9.35
C ILE A 69 3.73 23.54 9.78
N SER A 70 3.48 22.36 10.36
CA SER A 70 2.16 21.93 10.86
C SER A 70 1.04 21.91 9.81
N ARG A 71 1.38 21.75 8.52
CA ARG A 71 0.43 21.57 7.41
C ARG A 71 0.05 20.11 7.25
N LEU A 72 -0.63 19.56 8.27
CA LEU A 72 -0.99 18.14 8.34
C LEU A 72 -1.91 17.68 7.19
N ASP A 73 -2.69 18.61 6.62
CA ASP A 73 -3.50 18.37 5.43
C ASP A 73 -2.62 18.01 4.22
N ALA A 74 -1.56 18.79 3.98
CA ALA A 74 -0.60 18.52 2.92
C ALA A 74 0.27 17.30 3.23
N THR A 75 0.71 17.15 4.49
CA THR A 75 1.48 15.97 4.93
C THR A 75 0.73 14.68 4.63
N LYS A 76 -0.58 14.64 4.91
CA LYS A 76 -1.40 13.45 4.64
C LYS A 76 -1.45 13.11 3.15
N ILE A 77 -1.62 14.11 2.28
CA ILE A 77 -1.68 13.89 0.83
C ILE A 77 -0.33 13.39 0.30
N TYR A 78 0.78 14.01 0.70
CA TYR A 78 2.11 13.54 0.30
C TYR A 78 2.44 12.14 0.82
N LEU A 79 1.96 11.80 2.03
CA LEU A 79 2.09 10.46 2.58
C LEU A 79 1.31 9.42 1.76
N GLN A 80 0.10 9.75 1.32
CA GLN A 80 -0.68 8.89 0.44
C GLN A 80 0.00 8.71 -0.92
N GLN A 81 0.51 9.79 -1.52
CA GLN A 81 1.31 9.73 -2.75
C GLN A 81 2.55 8.86 -2.60
N PHE A 82 3.26 8.98 -1.48
CA PHE A 82 4.43 8.15 -1.17
C PHE A 82 4.07 6.66 -1.11
N LEU A 83 3.01 6.30 -0.40
CA LEU A 83 2.56 4.91 -0.29
C LEU A 83 2.06 4.35 -1.64
N ALA A 84 1.54 5.21 -2.51
CA ALA A 84 1.12 4.80 -3.86
C ALA A 84 2.30 4.40 -4.76
N LEU A 85 3.53 4.82 -4.46
CA LEU A 85 4.72 4.42 -5.21
C LEU A 85 5.08 2.94 -5.03
N LYS A 86 4.58 2.26 -3.98
CA LYS A 86 4.84 0.84 -3.70
C LYS A 86 6.33 0.48 -3.78
N LEU A 87 7.14 1.22 -3.04
CA LEU A 87 8.59 1.03 -3.00
C LEU A 87 8.96 -0.36 -2.49
N ASP A 88 10.10 -0.86 -2.97
CA ASP A 88 10.65 -2.11 -2.48
C ASP A 88 11.33 -1.94 -1.11
N GLU A 89 11.73 -3.07 -0.52
CA GLU A 89 12.36 -3.11 0.80
C GLU A 89 13.72 -2.38 0.83
N GLN A 90 14.47 -2.42 -0.28
CA GLN A 90 15.78 -1.78 -0.36
C GLN A 90 15.63 -0.26 -0.35
N GLU A 91 14.67 0.27 -1.10
CA GLU A 91 14.34 1.69 -1.14
C GLU A 91 13.77 2.18 0.19
N LEU A 92 12.83 1.44 0.80
CA LEU A 92 12.26 1.77 2.11
C LEU A 92 13.36 1.85 3.19
N SER A 93 14.28 0.89 3.19
CA SER A 93 15.39 0.89 4.15
C SER A 93 16.41 2.00 3.86
N ARG A 94 16.67 2.32 2.58
CA ARG A 94 17.51 3.47 2.19
C ARG A 94 16.91 4.78 2.70
N LEU A 95 15.63 5.01 2.46
CA LEU A 95 14.93 6.22 2.90
C LEU A 95 14.91 6.32 4.43
N ARG A 96 14.66 5.21 5.13
CA ARG A 96 14.71 5.18 6.61
C ARG A 96 16.07 5.62 7.14
N ARG A 97 17.18 5.21 6.50
CA ARG A 97 18.52 5.66 6.90
C ARG A 97 18.73 7.14 6.62
N LYS A 98 18.27 7.63 5.46
CA LYS A 98 18.40 9.05 5.07
C LYS A 98 17.65 9.98 6.02
N HIS A 99 16.39 9.67 6.33
CA HIS A 99 15.52 10.55 7.14
C HIS A 99 15.56 10.24 8.65
N GLY A 100 16.16 9.11 9.03
CA GLY A 100 16.23 8.63 10.39
C GLY A 100 14.93 7.99 10.89
N PRO A 101 15.01 7.06 11.86
CA PRO A 101 13.84 6.35 12.38
C PRO A 101 12.87 7.27 13.16
N SER A 102 13.34 8.41 13.65
CA SER A 102 12.54 9.34 14.46
C SER A 102 11.43 10.03 13.66
N LEU A 103 11.61 10.28 12.36
CA LEU A 103 10.56 10.84 11.51
C LEU A 103 9.34 9.91 11.46
N TYR A 104 9.57 8.62 11.19
CA TYR A 104 8.54 7.60 11.11
C TYR A 104 7.75 7.46 12.42
N LEU A 105 8.46 7.45 13.56
CA LEU A 105 7.82 7.41 14.88
C LEU A 105 7.00 8.67 15.18
N ARG A 106 7.50 9.85 14.80
CA ARG A 106 6.75 11.11 14.96
C ARG A 106 5.46 11.10 14.13
N LEU A 107 5.53 10.69 12.87
CA LEU A 107 4.36 10.59 11.99
C LEU A 107 3.32 9.64 12.57
N ALA A 108 3.74 8.44 12.99
CA ALA A 108 2.85 7.41 13.55
C ALA A 108 2.10 7.88 14.81
N ASN A 109 2.68 8.79 15.60
CA ASN A 109 2.06 9.34 16.81
C ASN A 109 0.99 10.40 16.53
N ILE A 110 0.83 10.86 15.28
CA ILE A 110 -0.14 11.89 14.92
C ILE A 110 -1.41 11.22 14.39
N LYS A 111 -2.47 11.23 15.20
CA LYS A 111 -3.75 10.57 14.89
C LYS A 111 -4.37 11.01 13.56
N GLN A 112 -4.20 12.27 13.16
CA GLN A 112 -4.74 12.81 11.91
C GLN A 112 -4.09 12.20 10.66
N LEU A 113 -2.84 11.74 10.77
CA LEU A 113 -2.08 11.11 9.69
C LEU A 113 -2.29 9.59 9.65
N GLN A 114 -3.14 9.04 10.52
CA GLN A 114 -3.50 7.64 10.47
C GLN A 114 -4.68 7.41 9.50
N PRO A 115 -4.76 6.23 8.86
CA PRO A 115 -3.89 5.04 9.04
C PRO A 115 -2.54 5.07 8.31
N GLU A 116 -2.34 5.99 7.37
CA GLU A 116 -1.21 5.96 6.43
C GLU A 116 0.16 6.04 7.11
N SER A 117 0.26 6.81 8.19
CA SER A 117 1.52 6.96 8.96
C SER A 117 1.92 5.67 9.69
N LEU A 118 0.94 4.89 10.17
CA LEU A 118 1.21 3.59 10.78
C LEU A 118 1.66 2.58 9.73
N GLN A 119 1.01 2.58 8.56
CA GLN A 119 1.40 1.74 7.44
C GLN A 119 2.84 2.02 7.00
N LEU A 120 3.23 3.30 6.87
CA LEU A 120 4.61 3.67 6.53
C LEU A 120 5.62 3.18 7.58
N LEU A 121 5.29 3.33 8.87
CA LEU A 121 6.15 2.86 9.96
C LEU A 121 6.33 1.33 9.92
N GLU A 122 5.26 0.59 9.70
CA GLU A 122 5.26 -0.88 9.59
C GLU A 122 6.13 -1.35 8.42
N LEU A 123 5.86 -0.86 7.21
CA LEU A 123 6.64 -1.16 6.01
C LEU A 123 8.14 -0.85 6.20
N SER A 124 8.44 0.30 6.81
CA SER A 124 9.83 0.70 7.09
C SER A 124 10.51 -0.20 8.12
N ASN A 125 9.79 -0.64 9.15
CA ASN A 125 10.32 -1.54 10.17
C ASN A 125 10.56 -2.94 9.61
N GLU A 126 9.64 -3.47 8.80
CA GLU A 126 9.80 -4.78 8.15
C GLU A 126 11.00 -4.80 7.20
N ALA A 127 11.11 -3.79 6.33
CA ALA A 127 12.25 -3.64 5.43
C ALA A 127 13.59 -3.56 6.18
N PHE A 128 13.62 -2.79 7.27
CA PHE A 128 14.82 -2.67 8.10
C PHE A 128 15.16 -3.99 8.82
N ALA A 129 14.18 -4.68 9.39
CA ALA A 129 14.38 -5.94 10.11
C ALA A 129 14.97 -7.02 9.18
N LYS A 130 14.48 -7.11 7.95
CA LYS A 130 15.03 -8.02 6.93
C LYS A 130 16.48 -7.70 6.58
N GLN A 131 16.81 -6.41 6.42
CA GLN A 131 18.18 -6.03 6.07
C GLN A 131 19.18 -6.25 7.23
N VAL A 132 18.78 -6.00 8.48
CA VAL A 132 19.66 -6.23 9.64
C VAL A 132 19.86 -7.72 9.93
N GLY A 133 18.92 -8.58 9.51
CA GLY A 133 19.05 -10.03 9.59
C GLY A 133 19.92 -10.66 8.49
N ASP A 134 20.29 -9.91 7.45
CA ASP A 134 21.04 -10.42 6.29
C ASP A 134 22.56 -10.35 6.53
N PRO A 135 23.26 -11.51 6.63
CA PRO A 135 24.71 -11.56 6.84
C PRO A 135 25.54 -10.81 5.80
N GLU A 136 25.10 -10.73 4.54
CA GLU A 136 25.85 -9.99 3.50
C GLU A 136 25.74 -8.49 3.69
N GLN A 137 24.55 -8.01 4.05
CA GLN A 137 24.32 -6.59 4.33
C GLN A 137 25.10 -6.15 5.58
N ILE A 138 25.19 -7.00 6.59
CA ILE A 138 26.05 -6.77 7.76
C ILE A 138 27.52 -6.67 7.34
N ARG A 139 28.01 -7.64 6.54
CA ARG A 139 29.41 -7.64 6.05
C ARG A 139 29.76 -6.40 5.25
N MET A 140 28.87 -5.99 4.34
CA MET A 140 29.05 -4.76 3.56
C MET A 140 29.14 -3.54 4.48
N ARG A 141 28.23 -3.41 5.45
CA ARG A 141 28.24 -2.27 6.39
C ARG A 141 29.48 -2.22 7.28
N VAL A 142 30.00 -3.35 7.74
CA VAL A 142 31.25 -3.38 8.54
C VAL A 142 32.46 -2.89 7.72
N ARG A 143 32.46 -3.08 6.40
CA ARG A 143 33.54 -2.62 5.50
C ARG A 143 33.50 -1.12 5.22
N GLU A 144 32.33 -0.50 5.32
CA GLU A 144 32.12 0.94 5.06
C GLU A 144 32.45 1.83 6.27
N LEU A 145 32.82 1.24 7.42
CA LEU A 145 33.27 1.92 8.64
C LEU A 145 34.79 2.06 8.67
#